data_AF-A0A418AZC3-F1
#
_entry.id   AF-A0A418AZC3-F1
#
_cell.length_a   1.000
_cell.length_b   1.000
_cell.length_c   1.000
_cell.angle_alpha   90.00
_cell.angle_beta   90.00
_cell.angle_gamma   90.00
#
_symmetry.space_group_name_H-M   'P 1'
#
loop_
_entity.id
_entity.type
_entity.pdbx_description
1 polymer ?
#
loop_
_entity_poly.entity_id
_entity_poly.type
_entity_poly.pdbx_seq_one_letter_code
_entity_poly.pdbx_strand_id
1 'polypeptide(L)' 'ANGSEEIETVSLQDVLVRGGVQVTLAAVGGDEHNVVKMSRGLHIKADVAIGECTDLDFDLIVLPGVASSSLANV' A
#
# COMPACT_ATOMS: atom_id res chain seq x y z
N ALA A 1 -0.88 -4.03 -0.11
CA ALA A 1 -1.35 -5.42 -0.33
C ALA A 1 -2.43 -5.73 0.71
N ASN A 2 -3.17 -6.84 0.56
CA ASN A 2 -3.96 -7.34 1.68
C ASN A 2 -3.05 -7.61 2.88
N GLY A 3 -3.43 -7.14 4.07
CA GLY A 3 -2.65 -7.28 5.30
C GLY A 3 -1.54 -6.24 5.53
N SER A 4 -1.37 -5.26 4.64
CA SER A 4 -0.45 -4.12 4.89
C SER A 4 -0.89 -3.32 6.13
N GLU A 5 0.06 -2.75 6.86
CA GLU A 5 -0.19 -1.91 8.04
C GLU A 5 -0.74 -0.53 7.61
N GLU A 6 -1.88 -0.15 8.18
CA GLU A 6 -2.62 1.05 7.83
C GLU A 6 -1.87 2.35 8.11
N ILE A 7 -1.31 2.48 9.32
CA ILE A 7 -0.67 3.71 9.79
C ILE A 7 0.58 3.98 8.96
N GLU A 8 1.44 2.99 8.73
CA GLU A 8 2.61 3.14 7.88
C GLU A 8 2.24 3.58 6.47
N THR A 9 1.21 2.95 5.88
CA THR A 9 0.76 3.26 4.51
C THR A 9 0.21 4.69 4.41
N VAL A 10 -0.76 5.06 5.25
CA VAL A 10 -1.43 6.36 5.14
C VAL A 10 -0.54 7.51 5.62
N SER A 11 0.32 7.28 6.61
CA SER A 11 1.19 8.33 7.14
C SER A 11 2.29 8.69 6.15
N LEU A 12 2.87 7.69 5.47
CA LEU A 12 3.88 7.95 4.43
C LEU A 12 3.25 8.65 3.24
N GLN A 13 2.06 8.22 2.79
CA GLN A 13 1.34 8.90 1.72
C GLN A 13 1.00 10.36 2.12
N ASP A 14 0.44 10.60 3.30
CA ASP A 14 0.08 11.96 3.75
C ASP A 14 1.28 12.90 3.81
N VAL A 15 2.37 12.47 4.47
CA VAL A 15 3.57 13.30 4.63
C VAL A 15 4.22 13.60 3.28
N LEU A 16 4.38 12.60 2.40
CA LEU A 16 5.01 12.78 1.10
C LEU A 16 4.18 13.68 0.18
N VAL A 17 2.86 13.47 0.09
CA VAL A 17 1.97 14.31 -0.72
C VAL A 17 1.97 15.75 -0.20
N ARG A 18 1.89 15.95 1.12
CA ARG A 18 1.97 17.30 1.72
C ARG A 18 3.35 17.95 1.54
N GLY A 19 4.39 17.16 1.35
CA GLY A 19 5.74 17.60 0.97
C GLY A 19 5.92 17.93 -0.51
N GLY A 20 4.88 17.77 -1.34
CA GLY A 20 4.93 18.02 -2.78
C GLY A 20 5.48 16.86 -3.61
N VAL A 21 5.63 15.67 -3.01
CA VAL A 21 6.04 14.46 -3.74
C VAL A 21 4.82 13.86 -4.45
N GLN A 22 4.99 13.50 -5.72
CA GLN A 22 3.98 12.72 -6.43
C GLN A 22 4.01 11.28 -5.90
N VAL A 23 2.91 10.84 -5.30
CA VAL A 23 2.78 9.48 -4.76
C VAL A 23 1.77 8.71 -5.59
N THR A 24 2.14 7.48 -5.97
CA THR A 24 1.24 6.49 -6.55
C THR A 24 1.09 5.35 -5.56
N LEU A 25 -0.14 5.09 -5.10
CA LEU A 25 -0.44 3.91 -4.32
C LEU A 25 -0.76 2.74 -5.26
N ALA A 26 0.08 1.70 -5.24
CA ALA A 26 -0.08 0.52 -6.08
C ALA A 26 -0.65 -0.67 -5.28
N ALA A 27 -1.74 -1.27 -5.77
CA ALA A 27 -2.30 -2.48 -5.22
C ALA A 27 -1.50 -3.72 -5.66
N VAL A 28 -1.08 -4.52 -4.67
CA VAL A 28 -0.54 -5.86 -4.88
C VAL A 28 -1.59 -6.87 -4.42
N GLY A 29 -2.15 -7.63 -5.36
CA GLY A 29 -3.20 -8.62 -5.08
C GLY A 29 -4.51 -8.03 -4.58
N GLY A 30 -4.86 -6.81 -5.02
CA GLY A 30 -6.19 -6.22 -4.81
C GLY A 30 -7.27 -6.87 -5.68
N ASP A 31 -8.52 -6.47 -5.49
CA ASP A 31 -9.63 -6.87 -6.36
C ASP A 31 -9.61 -6.15 -7.74
N GLU A 32 -10.63 -6.37 -8.56
CA GLU A 32 -10.81 -5.71 -9.87
C GLU A 32 -10.96 -4.18 -9.79
N HIS A 33 -11.02 -3.61 -8.59
CA HIS A 33 -11.12 -2.18 -8.32
C HIS A 33 -9.89 -1.63 -7.57
N ASN A 34 -8.81 -2.41 -7.51
CA ASN A 34 -7.58 -2.08 -6.78
C ASN A 34 -7.82 -1.82 -5.27
N VAL A 35 -8.83 -2.45 -4.68
CA VAL A 35 -9.10 -2.35 -3.25
C VAL A 35 -8.35 -3.44 -2.50
N VAL A 36 -7.67 -3.06 -1.41
CA VAL A 36 -7.01 -3.98 -0.48
C VAL A 36 -7.58 -3.84 0.93
N LYS A 37 -7.73 -4.97 1.61
CA LYS A 37 -8.08 -5.03 3.03
C LYS A 37 -6.81 -5.04 3.86
N MET A 38 -6.59 -3.96 4.59
CA MET A 38 -5.43 -3.74 5.45
C MET A 38 -5.51 -4.55 6.76
N SER A 39 -4.43 -4.55 7.54
CA SER A 39 -4.22 -5.47 8.68
C SER A 39 -5.29 -5.44 9.78
N ARG A 40 -5.87 -4.27 10.05
CA ARG A 40 -6.96 -4.01 11.01
C ARG A 40 -8.30 -3.76 10.34
N GLY A 41 -8.45 -4.15 9.07
CA GLY A 41 -9.72 -4.19 8.36
C GLY A 41 -10.13 -2.90 7.64
N LEU A 42 -9.25 -1.88 7.60
CA LEU A 42 -9.47 -0.74 6.71
C LEU A 42 -9.42 -1.22 5.25
N HIS A 43 -10.27 -0.64 4.40
CA HIS A 43 -10.22 -0.89 2.96
C HIS A 43 -9.64 0.35 2.28
N ILE A 44 -8.56 0.17 1.53
CA ILE A 44 -7.93 1.25 0.77
C ILE A 44 -8.07 0.94 -0.71
N LYS A 45 -8.60 1.89 -1.46
CA LYS A 45 -8.58 1.88 -2.92
C LYS A 45 -7.25 2.47 -3.38
N ALA A 46 -6.41 1.65 -4.00
CA ALA A 46 -5.16 2.10 -4.61
C ALA A 46 -5.43 2.76 -5.97
N ASP A 47 -4.45 3.51 -6.47
CA ASP A 47 -4.56 4.24 -7.74
C ASP A 47 -4.51 3.27 -8.93
N VAL A 48 -3.60 2.30 -8.86
CA VAL A 48 -3.28 1.35 -9.95
C VAL A 48 -2.97 -0.04 -9.40
N ALA A 49 -3.03 -1.06 -10.25
CA ALA A 49 -2.43 -2.36 -9.95
C ALA A 49 -0.90 -2.27 -10.10
N ILE A 50 -0.15 -3.02 -9.29
CA ILE A 50 1.33 -3.05 -9.37
C ILE A 50 1.86 -3.47 -10.75
N GLY A 51 1.10 -4.29 -11.48
CA GLY A 51 1.44 -4.71 -12.84
C GLY A 51 1.40 -3.56 -13.86
N GLU A 52 0.72 -2.46 -13.55
CA GLU A 52 0.67 -1.26 -14.40
C GLU A 52 1.88 -0.34 -14.13
N CYS A 53 2.67 -0.61 -13.10
CA CYS A 53 3.85 0.18 -12.74
C CYS A 53 5.13 -0.29 -13.44
N THR A 54 5.10 -1.32 -14.27
CA THR A 54 6.31 -1.97 -14.83
C THR A 54 7.14 -1.05 -15.72
N ASP A 55 6.51 -0.08 -16.37
CA ASP A 55 7.14 0.87 -17.29
C ASP A 55 7.19 2.29 -16.71
N LEU A 56 7.02 2.43 -15.39
CA LEU A 56 7.09 3.71 -14.69
C LEU A 56 8.39 3.82 -13.88
N ASP A 57 8.96 5.02 -13.87
CA ASP A 57 10.13 5.34 -13.05
C ASP A 57 9.71 5.94 -11.71
N PHE A 58 10.39 5.52 -10.63
CA PHE A 58 10.18 6.03 -9.27
C PHE A 58 11.51 6.35 -8.60
N ASP A 59 11.60 7.52 -7.96
CA ASP A 59 12.77 7.88 -7.14
C ASP A 59 12.82 7.11 -5.81
N LEU A 60 11.67 6.62 -5.34
CA LEU A 60 11.51 5.91 -4.07
C LEU A 60 10.39 4.87 -4.16
N ILE A 61 10.67 3.65 -3.71
CA ILE A 61 9.66 2.61 -3.48
C ILE A 61 9.56 2.36 -1.98
N VAL A 62 8.36 2.49 -1.44
CA VAL A 62 8.05 2.24 -0.03
C VAL A 62 7.22 0.97 0.07
N LEU A 63 7.64 0.07 0.96
CA LEU A 63 6.91 -1.16 1.28
C LEU A 63 6.44 -1.10 2.74
N PRO A 64 5.18 -0.70 2.99
CA PRO A 64 4.62 -0.75 4.33
C PRO A 64 4.69 -2.17 4.87
N GLY A 65 4.97 -2.28 6.16
CA GLY A 65 5.02 -3.55 6.85
C GLY A 65 3.66 -4.24 6.94
N VAL A 66 3.66 -5.31 7.70
CA VAL A 66 2.48 -6.07 8.09
C VAL A 66 2.37 -5.98 9.60
N ALA A 67 1.17 -5.73 10.13
CA ALA A 67 0.96 -5.84 11.57
C ALA A 67 1.18 -7.29 11.98
N SER A 68 2.24 -7.54 12.75
CA SER A 68 2.56 -8.87 13.22
C SER A 68 1.54 -9.33 14.26
N SER A 69 0.49 -10.01 13.79
CA SER A 69 -0.34 -10.91 14.58
C SER A 69 -0.50 -12.27 13.88
N SER A 70 0.45 -12.67 13.03
CA SER A 70 0.73 -14.10 12.91
C SER A 70 1.58 -14.49 14.12
N LEU A 71 0.91 -14.83 15.23
CA LEU A 71 1.21 -16.15 15.75
C LEU A 71 0.91 -17.10 14.59
N ALA A 72 1.93 -17.34 13.77
CA ALA A 72 2.01 -18.55 13.00
C ALA A 72 1.92 -19.65 14.06
N ASN A 73 0.74 -20.23 14.21
CA ASN A 73 0.57 -21.45 14.98
C ASN A 73 1.51 -22.47 14.33
N VAL A 74 2.64 -22.67 15.01
CA VAL A 74 3.41 -23.91 15.05
C VAL A 74 2.47 -25.06 15.39
#